data_AF-A0A140K2X7-F1
#
_entry.id   AF-A0A140K2X7-F1
#
_cell.length_a   1.000
_cell.length_b   1.000
_cell.length_c   1.000
_cell.angle_alpha   90.00
_cell.angle_beta   90.00
_cell.angle_gamma   90.00
#
_symmetry.space_group_name_H-M   'P 1'
#
loop_
_entity.id
_entity.type
_entity.pdbx_description
1 polymer ?
#
loop_
_entity_poly.entity_id
_entity_poly.type
_entity_poly.pdbx_seq_one_letter_code
_entity_poly.pdbx_strand_id
1 'polypeptide(L)'
;MQSNESNAAKSASGNLMNQNLRQEILKLLANNKIHKFIPEPRYNYPGKKTKQFSPDGEITLLDKSIIVYDNTTTVRHDRLKQKLWDAYGTKEYFKAKNLNIKYYVIIPNELTTKEISNALREKIKINNPEYFSTIDDIITLQEFITLISN
;
A
#
# COMPACT_ATOMS: atom_id res chain seq x y z
N MET A 1 30.41 -10.24 12.28
CA MET A 1 29.95 -10.93 11.05
C MET A 1 28.53 -10.46 10.76
N GLN A 2 28.33 -9.58 9.78
CA GLN A 2 26.99 -9.24 9.30
C GLN A 2 26.50 -10.41 8.45
N SER A 3 25.39 -11.05 8.86
CA SER A 3 24.75 -12.10 8.07
C SER A 3 24.25 -11.49 6.77
N ASN A 4 24.81 -11.95 5.65
CA ASN A 4 24.25 -11.72 4.32
C ASN A 4 22.92 -12.47 4.24
N GLU A 5 21.83 -11.83 4.65
CA GLU A 5 20.49 -12.34 4.32
C GLU A 5 20.38 -12.48 2.81
N SER A 6 20.28 -13.73 2.35
CA SER A 6 20.07 -14.08 0.96
C SER A 6 18.82 -13.38 0.41
N ASN A 7 18.87 -12.91 -0.83
CA ASN A 7 17.71 -12.33 -1.54
C ASN A 7 16.49 -13.27 -1.52
N ALA A 8 16.72 -14.60 -1.41
CA ALA A 8 15.65 -15.58 -1.27
C ALA A 8 14.88 -15.43 0.06
N ALA A 9 15.57 -15.16 1.17
CA ALA A 9 14.95 -14.95 2.47
C ALA A 9 14.11 -13.66 2.49
N LYS A 10 14.60 -12.60 1.85
CA LYS A 10 13.86 -11.34 1.70
C LYS A 10 12.61 -11.50 0.83
N SER A 11 12.71 -12.27 -0.24
CA SER A 11 11.56 -12.62 -1.10
C SER A 11 10.52 -13.44 -0.33
N ALA A 12 10.95 -14.46 0.42
CA ALA A 12 10.07 -15.29 1.24
C ALA A 12 9.35 -14.46 2.32
N SER A 13 10.07 -13.58 3.01
CA SER A 13 9.50 -12.67 4.02
C SER A 13 8.47 -11.71 3.42
N GLY A 14 8.74 -11.14 2.23
CA GLY A 14 7.77 -10.31 1.51
C GLY A 14 6.51 -11.08 1.12
N ASN A 15 6.67 -12.29 0.57
CA ASN A 15 5.52 -13.13 0.21
C ASN A 15 4.68 -13.52 1.43
N LEU A 16 5.33 -13.81 2.56
CA LEU A 16 4.63 -14.13 3.81
C LEU A 16 3.83 -12.94 4.34
N MET A 17 4.41 -11.73 4.33
CA MET A 17 3.69 -10.51 4.71
C MET A 17 2.43 -10.32 3.85
N ASN A 18 2.55 -10.50 2.54
CA ASN A 18 1.44 -10.31 1.60
C ASN A 18 0.34 -11.33 1.83
N GLN A 19 0.72 -12.58 2.09
CA GLN A 19 -0.22 -13.63 2.48
C GLN A 19 -0.93 -13.30 3.79
N ASN A 20 -0.20 -12.90 4.82
CA ASN A 20 -0.77 -12.55 6.13
C ASN A 20 -1.76 -11.38 6.03
N LEU A 21 -1.36 -10.29 5.37
CA LEU A 21 -2.24 -9.14 5.14
C LEU A 21 -3.51 -9.55 4.39
N ARG A 22 -3.36 -10.34 3.32
CA ARG A 22 -4.51 -10.83 2.55
C ARG A 22 -5.45 -11.68 3.39
N GLN A 23 -4.92 -12.56 4.23
CA GLN A 23 -5.75 -13.38 5.11
C GLN A 23 -6.52 -12.54 6.13
N GLU A 24 -5.88 -11.53 6.73
CA GLU A 24 -6.56 -10.62 7.66
C GLU A 24 -7.69 -9.83 6.96
N ILE A 25 -7.45 -9.30 5.76
CA ILE A 25 -8.50 -8.62 4.98
C ILE A 25 -9.66 -9.57 4.65
N LEU A 26 -9.38 -10.82 4.27
CA LEU A 26 -10.41 -11.81 3.97
C LEU A 26 -11.25 -12.17 5.20
N LYS A 27 -10.64 -12.24 6.39
CA LYS A 27 -11.38 -12.41 7.65
C LYS A 27 -12.30 -11.22 7.92
N LEU A 28 -11.83 -9.99 7.71
CA LEU A 28 -12.65 -8.80 7.86
C LEU A 28 -13.84 -8.80 6.88
N LEU A 29 -13.62 -9.23 5.64
CA LEU A 29 -14.69 -9.39 4.65
C LEU A 29 -15.73 -10.44 5.09
N ALA A 30 -15.27 -11.62 5.53
CA ALA A 30 -16.14 -12.69 6.00
C ALA A 30 -16.97 -12.28 7.23
N ASN A 31 -16.42 -11.40 8.07
CA ASN A 31 -17.08 -10.88 9.27
C ASN A 31 -17.89 -9.59 9.02
N ASN A 32 -18.13 -9.22 7.76
CA ASN A 32 -18.86 -8.00 7.36
C ASN A 32 -18.28 -6.71 7.97
N LYS A 33 -16.96 -6.66 8.19
CA LYS A 33 -16.24 -5.46 8.66
C LYS A 33 -15.80 -4.55 7.51
N ILE A 34 -15.72 -5.09 6.31
CA ILE A 34 -15.52 -4.34 5.06
C ILE A 34 -16.55 -4.79 4.03
N HIS A 35 -16.81 -3.94 3.03
CA HIS A 35 -17.84 -4.23 2.02
C HIS A 35 -17.31 -5.07 0.85
N LYS A 36 -16.07 -4.81 0.42
CA LYS A 36 -15.47 -5.46 -0.75
C LYS A 36 -13.95 -5.46 -0.65
N PHE A 37 -13.33 -6.51 -1.18
CA PHE A 37 -11.89 -6.58 -1.38
C PHE A 37 -11.58 -7.08 -2.80
N ILE A 38 -10.67 -6.39 -3.49
CA ILE A 38 -10.13 -6.79 -4.79
C ILE A 38 -8.62 -6.96 -4.64
N PRO A 39 -8.09 -8.20 -4.69
CA PRO A 39 -6.66 -8.43 -4.66
C PRO A 39 -6.03 -8.08 -6.00
N GLU A 40 -4.84 -7.47 -5.97
CA GLU A 40 -3.99 -7.18 -7.13
C GLU A 40 -4.76 -6.55 -8.32
N PRO A 41 -5.54 -5.47 -8.11
CA PRO A 41 -6.26 -4.85 -9.19
C PRO A 41 -5.30 -4.22 -10.21
N ARG A 42 -5.83 -3.92 -11.39
CA ARG A 42 -5.08 -3.33 -12.50
C ARG A 42 -5.88 -2.19 -13.09
N TYR A 43 -5.26 -1.01 -13.15
CA TYR A 43 -5.90 0.21 -13.66
C TYR A 43 -5.14 0.79 -14.84
N ASN A 44 -5.89 1.41 -15.74
CA ASN A 44 -5.39 2.22 -16.84
C ASN A 44 -5.37 3.69 -16.45
N TYR A 45 -4.55 4.47 -17.13
CA TYR A 45 -4.71 5.93 -17.08
C TYR A 45 -6.00 6.32 -17.84
N PRO A 46 -6.76 7.34 -17.40
CA PRO A 46 -7.95 7.80 -18.11
C PRO A 46 -7.71 8.00 -19.62
N GLY A 47 -8.61 7.45 -20.44
CA GLY A 47 -8.51 7.50 -21.91
C GLY A 47 -7.47 6.56 -22.54
N LYS A 48 -6.75 5.75 -21.76
CA LYS A 48 -5.81 4.74 -22.27
C LYS A 48 -6.38 3.33 -22.12
N LYS A 49 -6.05 2.41 -23.03
CA LYS A 49 -6.52 1.01 -22.95
C LYS A 49 -5.63 0.14 -22.07
N THR A 50 -4.32 0.40 -22.06
CA THR A 50 -3.34 -0.38 -21.32
C THR A 50 -3.50 -0.17 -19.82
N LYS A 51 -3.63 -1.28 -19.07
CA LYS A 51 -3.59 -1.28 -17.61
C LYS A 51 -2.12 -1.33 -17.19
N GLN A 52 -1.65 -0.27 -16.56
CA GLN A 52 -0.23 -0.09 -16.22
C GLN A 52 0.01 0.17 -14.74
N PHE A 53 -1.07 0.42 -13.97
CA PHE A 53 -0.98 0.63 -12.53
C PHE A 53 -1.44 -0.62 -11.82
N SER A 54 -0.62 -1.10 -10.90
CA SER A 54 -0.77 -2.44 -10.30
C SER A 54 -0.59 -2.43 -8.78
N PRO A 55 -1.49 -1.77 -8.03
CA PRO A 55 -1.44 -1.85 -6.58
C PRO A 55 -1.70 -3.27 -6.09
N ASP A 56 -1.24 -3.54 -4.87
CA ASP A 56 -1.41 -4.85 -4.22
C ASP A 56 -2.86 -5.13 -3.79
N GLY A 57 -3.68 -4.11 -3.53
CA GLY A 57 -5.10 -4.33 -3.24
C GLY A 57 -5.98 -3.07 -3.21
N GLU A 58 -7.28 -3.29 -3.40
CA GLU A 58 -8.37 -2.30 -3.24
C GLU A 58 -9.39 -2.82 -2.24
N ILE A 59 -9.77 -1.98 -1.28
CA ILE A 59 -10.75 -2.27 -0.24
C ILE A 59 -11.84 -1.20 -0.32
N THR A 60 -13.10 -1.63 -0.31
CA THR A 60 -14.24 -0.75 -0.07
C THR A 60 -14.71 -0.95 1.37
N LEU A 61 -14.68 0.11 2.17
CA LEU A 61 -15.16 0.10 3.55
C LEU A 61 -16.70 0.11 3.60
N LEU A 62 -17.26 -0.06 4.79
CA LEU A 62 -18.72 -0.10 4.99
C LEU A 62 -19.39 1.24 4.65
N ASP A 63 -18.71 2.36 4.91
CA ASP A 63 -19.13 3.72 4.56
C ASP A 63 -18.97 4.06 3.06
N LYS A 64 -18.58 3.07 2.24
CA LYS A 64 -18.29 3.17 0.80
C LYS A 64 -17.04 3.96 0.43
N SER A 65 -16.25 4.41 1.40
CA SER A 65 -14.91 4.91 1.10
C SER A 65 -14.03 3.80 0.52
N ILE A 66 -13.08 4.20 -0.34
CA ILE A 66 -12.20 3.26 -1.03
C ILE A 66 -10.76 3.53 -0.60
N ILE A 67 -10.11 2.46 -0.18
CA ILE A 67 -8.70 2.44 0.18
C ILE A 67 -7.98 1.53 -0.81
N VAL A 68 -6.94 2.05 -1.46
CA VAL A 68 -6.00 1.27 -2.25
C VAL A 68 -4.69 1.20 -1.48
N TYR A 69 -3.97 0.09 -1.59
CA TYR A 69 -2.70 -0.04 -0.94
C TYR A 69 -1.67 -0.78 -1.79
N ASP A 70 -0.43 -0.47 -1.47
CA ASP A 70 0.75 -1.26 -1.78
C ASP A 70 1.42 -1.70 -0.49
N ASN A 71 2.13 -2.81 -0.50
CA ASN A 71 2.99 -3.22 0.61
C ASN A 71 4.47 -3.23 0.18
N THR A 72 5.37 -3.11 1.15
CA THR A 72 6.80 -3.35 0.94
C THR A 72 7.53 -3.66 2.23
N THR A 73 8.46 -4.62 2.17
CA THR A 73 9.41 -4.91 3.26
C THR A 73 10.69 -4.06 3.17
N THR A 74 10.85 -3.23 2.13
CA THR A 74 12.04 -2.41 1.93
C THR A 74 11.65 -1.00 1.47
N VAL A 75 11.81 -0.05 2.38
CA VAL A 75 11.45 1.35 2.21
C VAL A 75 12.63 2.12 1.64
N ARG A 76 13.08 1.72 0.45
CA ARG A 76 14.07 2.52 -0.29
C ARG A 76 13.36 3.60 -1.11
N HIS A 77 13.98 4.76 -1.24
CA HIS A 77 13.42 5.91 -1.95
C HIS A 77 13.04 5.59 -3.41
N ASP A 78 13.84 4.78 -4.11
CA ASP A 78 13.55 4.34 -5.48
C ASP A 78 12.30 3.44 -5.57
N ARG A 79 12.07 2.58 -4.57
CA ARG A 79 10.86 1.75 -4.48
C ARG A 79 9.62 2.60 -4.20
N LEU A 80 9.74 3.63 -3.35
CA LEU A 80 8.65 4.55 -3.09
C LEU A 80 8.29 5.39 -4.32
N LYS A 81 9.26 5.78 -5.16
CA LYS A 81 8.96 6.45 -6.43
C LYS A 81 8.10 5.61 -7.37
N GLN A 82 8.32 4.29 -7.42
CA GLN A 82 7.46 3.39 -8.19
C GLN A 82 6.04 3.40 -7.65
N LYS A 83 5.89 3.27 -6.32
CA LYS A 83 4.58 3.32 -5.65
C LYS A 83 3.88 4.67 -5.79
N LEU A 84 4.62 5.78 -5.86
CA LEU A 84 4.07 7.11 -6.17
C LEU A 84 3.45 7.15 -7.57
N TRP A 85 4.06 6.47 -8.54
CA TRP A 85 3.53 6.39 -9.90
C TRP A 85 2.24 5.55 -9.95
N ASP A 86 2.22 4.40 -9.26
CA ASP A 86 1.00 3.60 -9.11
C ASP A 86 -0.11 4.37 -8.39
N ALA A 87 0.22 5.08 -7.31
CA ALA A 87 -0.71 5.92 -6.56
C ALA A 87 -1.29 7.04 -7.41
N TYR A 88 -0.43 7.75 -8.17
CA TYR A 88 -0.87 8.80 -9.08
C TYR A 88 -1.86 8.26 -10.12
N GLY A 89 -1.47 7.21 -10.83
CA GLY A 89 -2.27 6.62 -11.88
C GLY A 89 -3.60 6.07 -11.40
N THR A 90 -3.59 5.41 -10.24
CA THR A 90 -4.79 4.87 -9.61
C THR A 90 -5.73 5.99 -9.18
N LYS A 91 -5.22 7.05 -8.55
CA LYS A 91 -6.04 8.21 -8.18
C LYS A 91 -6.67 8.88 -9.40
N GLU A 92 -5.93 9.04 -10.50
CA GLU A 92 -6.46 9.59 -11.75
C GLU A 92 -7.56 8.69 -12.36
N TYR A 93 -7.40 7.37 -12.30
CA TYR A 93 -8.44 6.42 -12.72
C TYR A 93 -9.76 6.58 -11.94
N PHE A 94 -9.69 6.68 -10.61
CA PHE A 94 -10.87 6.85 -9.76
C PHE A 94 -11.47 8.25 -9.91
N LYS A 95 -10.63 9.29 -10.01
CA LYS A 95 -11.06 10.67 -10.21
C LYS A 95 -11.86 10.84 -11.51
N ALA A 96 -11.46 10.18 -12.59
CA ALA A 96 -12.21 10.17 -13.86
C ALA A 96 -13.62 9.55 -13.73
N LYS A 97 -13.91 8.87 -12.62
CA LYS A 97 -15.22 8.30 -12.27
C LYS A 97 -15.91 9.07 -11.14
N ASN A 98 -15.44 10.28 -10.82
CA ASN A 98 -15.89 11.09 -9.68
C ASN A 98 -15.79 10.37 -8.32
N LEU A 99 -14.78 9.50 -8.17
CA LEU A 99 -14.47 8.84 -6.91
C LEU A 99 -13.16 9.38 -6.35
N ASN A 100 -13.12 9.61 -5.04
CA ASN A 100 -11.90 9.90 -4.32
C ASN A 100 -11.47 8.68 -3.52
N ILE A 101 -10.17 8.42 -3.47
CA ILE A 101 -9.61 7.26 -2.76
C ILE A 101 -8.46 7.69 -1.86
N LYS A 102 -8.19 6.87 -0.85
CA LYS A 102 -6.93 6.92 -0.10
C LYS A 102 -5.96 5.87 -0.63
N TYR A 103 -4.68 6.21 -0.68
CA TYR A 103 -3.61 5.32 -1.12
C TYR A 103 -2.53 5.23 -0.06
N TYR A 104 -2.35 4.03 0.51
CA TYR A 104 -1.36 3.80 1.57
C TYR A 104 -0.22 2.90 1.10
N VAL A 105 0.97 3.11 1.65
CA VAL A 105 2.06 2.14 1.57
C VAL A 105 2.19 1.45 2.92
N ILE A 106 2.01 0.14 2.92
CA ILE A 106 2.03 -0.71 4.10
C ILE A 106 3.43 -1.29 4.28
N ILE A 107 3.96 -1.17 5.48
CA ILE A 107 5.25 -1.75 5.88
C ILE A 107 5.05 -2.79 6.99
N PRO A 108 5.97 -3.75 7.15
CA PRO A 108 5.96 -4.66 8.30
C PRO A 108 5.92 -3.92 9.64
N ASN A 109 5.34 -4.56 10.65
CA ASN A 109 5.41 -4.08 12.03
C ASN A 109 6.86 -4.07 12.54
N GLU A 110 7.64 -5.06 12.09
CA GLU A 110 9.04 -5.23 12.48
C GLU A 110 9.93 -4.96 11.27
N LEU A 111 10.76 -3.92 11.38
CA LEU A 111 11.72 -3.52 10.38
C LEU A 111 13.11 -3.41 11.01
N THR A 112 14.14 -3.57 10.19
CA THR A 112 15.51 -3.26 10.63
C THR A 112 15.65 -1.76 10.93
N THR A 113 16.57 -1.36 11.81
CA THR A 113 16.82 0.05 12.16
C THR A 113 17.03 0.95 10.94
N LYS A 114 17.66 0.42 9.89
CA LYS A 114 17.87 1.11 8.62
C LYS A 114 16.55 1.37 7.90
N GLU A 115 15.69 0.36 7.81
CA GLU A 115 14.39 0.49 7.13
C GLU A 115 13.42 1.37 7.93
N ILE A 116 13.46 1.31 9.27
CA ILE A 116 12.73 2.25 10.14
C ILE A 116 13.16 3.69 9.84
N SER A 117 14.46 3.96 9.79
CA SER A 117 15.00 5.30 9.52
C SER A 117 14.57 5.82 8.15
N ASN A 118 14.56 4.95 7.13
CA ASN A 118 14.09 5.32 5.81
C ASN A 118 12.58 5.59 5.79
N ALA A 119 11.78 4.72 6.41
CA ALA A 119 10.33 4.87 6.50
C ALA A 119 9.94 6.19 7.18
N LEU A 120 10.58 6.51 8.31
CA LEU A 120 10.37 7.77 9.02
C LEU A 120 10.72 8.97 8.14
N ARG A 121 11.86 8.94 7.46
CA ARG A 121 12.28 10.04 6.56
C ARG A 121 11.27 10.26 5.45
N GLU A 122 10.77 9.20 4.83
CA GLU A 122 9.84 9.31 3.71
C GLU A 122 8.43 9.69 4.20
N LYS A 123 8.01 9.20 5.37
CA LYS A 123 6.77 9.63 6.03
C LYS A 123 6.80 11.12 6.37
N ILE A 124 7.92 11.63 6.91
CA ILE A 124 8.11 13.07 7.17
C ILE A 124 7.98 13.89 5.89
N LYS A 125 8.55 13.42 4.77
CA LYS A 125 8.39 14.09 3.47
C LYS A 125 6.93 14.09 3.02
N ILE A 126 6.26 12.95 3.03
CA ILE A 126 4.85 12.84 2.59
C ILE A 126 3.93 13.75 3.40
N ASN A 127 4.19 13.91 4.70
CA ASN A 127 3.41 14.78 5.58
C ASN A 127 3.82 16.25 5.54
N ASN A 128 4.90 16.60 4.82
CA ASN A 128 5.31 17.99 4.63
C ASN A 128 4.46 18.62 3.52
N PRO A 129 3.73 19.74 3.78
CA PRO A 129 2.88 20.38 2.77
C PRO A 129 3.65 20.92 1.55
N GLU A 130 4.96 21.14 1.65
CA GLU A 130 5.80 21.56 0.52
C GLU A 130 6.19 20.39 -0.41
N TYR A 131 5.98 19.15 0.04
CA TYR A 131 6.33 17.95 -0.72
C TYR A 131 5.09 17.39 -1.43
N PHE A 132 5.16 17.32 -2.76
CA PHE A 132 4.10 16.69 -3.53
C PHE A 132 4.16 15.16 -3.41
N SER A 133 3.09 14.56 -2.88
CA SER A 133 2.89 13.11 -2.81
C SER A 133 1.48 12.73 -3.22
N THR A 134 1.36 11.65 -3.98
CA THR A 134 0.09 10.98 -4.29
C THR A 134 -0.21 9.83 -3.32
N ILE A 135 0.77 9.39 -2.53
CA ILE A 135 0.58 8.49 -1.38
C ILE A 135 0.08 9.33 -0.20
N ASP A 136 -0.97 8.88 0.47
CA ASP A 136 -1.58 9.56 1.62
C ASP A 136 -0.80 9.34 2.91
N ASP A 137 -0.30 8.12 3.18
CA ASP A 137 0.60 7.85 4.31
C ASP A 137 1.39 6.54 4.10
N ILE A 138 2.48 6.39 4.85
CA ILE A 138 3.20 5.13 5.05
C ILE A 138 2.86 4.63 6.46
N ILE A 139 2.28 3.43 6.55
CA ILE A 139 1.75 2.87 7.81
C ILE A 139 2.17 1.41 7.98
N THR A 140 2.27 0.97 9.21
CA THR A 140 2.53 -0.43 9.55
C THR A 140 1.33 -1.32 9.23
N LEU A 141 1.56 -2.62 9.12
CA LEU A 141 0.52 -3.62 8.96
C LEU A 141 -0.56 -3.50 10.05
N GLN A 142 -0.14 -3.35 11.31
CA GLN A 142 -1.06 -3.23 12.44
C GLN A 142 -1.91 -1.96 12.34
N GLU A 143 -1.30 -0.81 12.04
CA GLU A 143 -2.03 0.46 11.84
C GLU A 143 -3.04 0.33 10.70
N PHE A 144 -2.66 -0.33 9.60
CA PHE A 144 -3.56 -0.55 8.47
C PHE A 144 -4.76 -1.43 8.84
N ILE A 145 -4.54 -2.55 9.52
CA ILE A 145 -5.64 -3.42 9.97
C ILE A 145 -6.59 -2.66 10.89
N THR A 146 -6.06 -1.89 11.86
CA THR A 146 -6.87 -1.05 12.73
C THR A 146 -7.66 -0.01 11.94
N LEU A 147 -7.04 0.64 10.95
CA LEU A 147 -7.68 1.64 10.09
C LEU A 147 -8.89 1.07 9.34
N ILE A 148 -8.78 -0.14 8.76
CA ILE A 148 -9.85 -0.74 7.94
C ILE A 148 -10.88 -1.54 8.74
N SER A 149 -10.63 -1.78 10.04
CA SER A 149 -11.54 -2.51 10.92
C SER A 149 -12.52 -1.63 11.70
N ASN A 150 -12.23 -0.33 11.78
CA ASN A 150 -13.04 0.69 12.45
C ASN A 150 -14.13 1.21 11.52
#